data_AF-A0AAU6AH79-F1
#
_entry.id   AF-A0AAU6AH79-F1
#
_cell.length_a   1.000
_cell.length_b   1.000
_cell.length_c   1.000
_cell.angle_alpha   90.00
_cell.angle_beta   90.00
_cell.angle_gamma   90.00
#
_symmetry.space_group_name_H-M   'P 1'
#
loop_
_entity.id
_entity.type
_entity.pdbx_description
1 polymer ?
#
loop_
_entity_poly.entity_id
_entity_poly.type
_entity_poly.pdbx_seq_one_letter_code
_entity_poly.pdbx_strand_id
1 'polypeptide(L)'
;MSNTDDSKPQGLSYYPWWLDKLADNVTGNGSFIDNGPIQGPEAVHSVVTAARGLYEFQDFTYTGDYGDNGFIEEYTTRVKGETLHVVVTVARNAAGECEQLVVNHRPRNAMLLFSREMHKKFAGTPLADHFLADES
;
A
#
# COMPACT_ATOMS: atom_id res chain seq x y z
N MET A 1 -16.90 8.80 -32.24
CA MET A 1 -17.79 9.41 -31.23
C MET A 1 -17.12 9.28 -29.86
N SER A 2 -17.27 10.33 -29.06
CA SER A 2 -16.96 10.45 -27.62
C SER A 2 -15.50 10.42 -27.20
N ASN A 3 -14.89 11.60 -27.12
CA ASN A 3 -13.90 11.92 -26.09
C ASN A 3 -14.58 11.73 -24.73
N THR A 4 -14.24 10.67 -23.99
CA THR A 4 -14.33 10.73 -22.54
C THR A 4 -13.02 11.32 -22.04
N ASP A 5 -13.13 12.52 -21.46
CA ASP A 5 -12.14 13.06 -20.55
C ASP A 5 -12.10 12.13 -19.31
N ASP A 6 -11.38 11.02 -19.42
CA ASP A 6 -11.19 10.02 -18.36
C ASP A 6 -10.10 10.44 -17.36
N SER A 7 -9.62 11.69 -17.43
CA SER A 7 -8.50 12.18 -16.61
C SER A 7 -8.89 12.63 -15.20
N LYS A 8 -10.06 12.23 -14.69
CA LYS A 8 -10.39 12.45 -13.27
C LYS A 8 -9.83 11.28 -12.45
N PRO A 9 -8.92 11.56 -11.50
CA PRO A 9 -8.40 10.51 -10.64
C PRO A 9 -9.55 9.76 -9.97
N GLN A 10 -9.54 8.43 -10.05
CA GLN A 10 -10.45 7.61 -9.28
C GLN A 10 -10.26 7.95 -7.79
N GLY A 11 -11.37 8.27 -7.11
CA GLY A 11 -11.36 8.62 -5.70
C GLY A 11 -10.99 7.43 -4.81
N LEU A 12 -10.86 7.64 -3.50
CA LEU A 12 -10.52 6.60 -2.52
C LEU A 12 -11.64 5.56 -2.24
N SER A 13 -12.63 5.43 -3.14
CA SER A 13 -13.78 4.53 -2.95
C SER A 13 -13.45 3.05 -3.13
N TYR A 14 -12.34 2.73 -3.79
CA TYR A 14 -11.87 1.34 -3.92
C TYR A 14 -11.41 0.82 -2.56
N TYR A 15 -11.93 -0.31 -2.10
CA TYR A 15 -11.42 -1.03 -0.93
C TYR A 15 -10.88 -2.40 -1.35
N PRO A 16 -9.60 -2.72 -1.08
CA PRO A 16 -9.01 -4.00 -1.48
C PRO A 16 -9.67 -5.16 -0.74
N TRP A 17 -10.27 -6.08 -1.48
CA TRP A 17 -11.02 -7.21 -0.91
C TRP A 17 -10.16 -8.11 0.00
N TRP A 18 -8.85 -8.20 -0.28
CA TRP A 18 -7.91 -9.04 0.47
C TRP A 18 -7.59 -8.47 1.85
N LEU A 19 -7.89 -7.20 2.11
CA LEU A 19 -7.60 -6.54 3.38
C LEU A 19 -8.50 -7.05 4.53
N ASP A 20 -9.70 -7.55 4.21
CA ASP A 20 -10.58 -8.24 5.15
C ASP A 20 -10.29 -9.74 5.25
N LYS A 21 -9.29 -10.24 4.50
CA LYS A 21 -8.94 -11.67 4.41
C LYS A 21 -7.45 -11.88 4.65
N LEU A 22 -6.91 -11.26 5.69
CA LEU A 22 -5.53 -11.45 6.12
C LEU A 22 -5.41 -12.77 6.89
N ALA A 23 -4.39 -13.57 6.58
CA ALA A 23 -4.07 -14.76 7.37
C ALA A 23 -3.50 -14.37 8.74
N ASP A 24 -3.64 -15.23 9.74
CA ASP A 24 -3.09 -15.00 11.10
C ASP A 24 -1.57 -14.75 11.09
N ASN A 25 -0.86 -15.36 10.14
CA ASN A 25 0.58 -15.25 9.95
C ASN A 25 0.98 -14.25 8.85
N VAL A 26 0.08 -13.34 8.42
CA VAL A 26 0.37 -12.43 7.32
C VAL A 26 1.62 -11.59 7.59
N THR A 27 2.41 -11.39 6.54
CA THR A 27 3.54 -10.46 6.53
C THR A 27 3.31 -9.35 5.53
N GLY A 28 3.59 -8.12 5.94
CA GLY A 28 3.52 -6.93 5.09
C GLY A 28 4.92 -6.33 4.88
N ASN A 29 5.30 -6.13 3.63
CA ASN A 29 6.54 -5.44 3.27
C ASN A 29 6.29 -4.39 2.18
N GLY A 30 7.28 -3.54 1.93
CA GLY A 30 7.19 -2.55 0.89
C GLY A 30 8.44 -1.70 0.78
N SER A 31 8.57 -0.98 -0.31
CA SER A 31 9.75 -0.15 -0.57
C SER A 31 9.93 0.98 0.45
N PHE A 32 8.86 1.37 1.15
CA PHE A 32 8.82 2.43 2.16
C PHE A 32 9.05 1.93 3.60
N ILE A 33 9.26 0.62 3.78
CA ILE A 33 9.58 0.02 5.08
C ILE A 33 11.10 -0.05 5.22
N ASP A 34 11.62 0.53 6.30
CA ASP A 34 13.06 0.65 6.60
C ASP A 34 13.55 -0.48 7.53
N ASN A 35 12.78 -0.82 8.57
CA ASN A 35 13.19 -1.76 9.60
C ASN A 35 12.34 -3.05 9.61
N GLY A 36 12.52 -3.87 8.57
CA GLY A 36 11.94 -5.22 8.49
C GLY A 36 10.41 -5.29 8.30
N PRO A 37 9.89 -6.46 7.90
CA PRO A 37 8.48 -6.62 7.55
C PRO A 37 7.53 -6.53 8.76
N ILE A 38 6.36 -5.96 8.53
CA ILE A 38 5.23 -5.93 9.47
C ILE A 38 4.67 -7.34 9.64
N GLN A 39 4.35 -7.74 10.86
CA GLN A 39 3.86 -9.08 11.19
C GLN A 39 2.44 -9.02 11.77
N GLY A 40 1.58 -9.92 11.31
CA GLY A 40 0.26 -10.16 11.86
C GLY A 40 -0.84 -9.27 11.26
N PRO A 41 -2.09 -9.75 11.27
CA PRO A 41 -3.20 -9.16 10.52
C PRO A 41 -3.55 -7.76 11.01
N GLU A 42 -3.57 -7.51 12.32
CA GLU A 42 -3.91 -6.19 12.87
C GLU A 42 -2.91 -5.11 12.43
N ALA A 43 -1.62 -5.42 12.51
CA ALA A 43 -0.55 -4.50 12.16
C ALA A 43 -0.53 -4.21 10.66
N VAL A 44 -0.63 -5.26 9.82
CA VAL A 44 -0.71 -5.11 8.36
C VAL A 44 -1.95 -4.30 7.96
N HIS A 45 -3.11 -4.61 8.54
CA HIS A 45 -4.35 -3.87 8.27
C HIS A 45 -4.21 -2.38 8.63
N SER A 46 -3.65 -2.10 9.81
CA SER A 46 -3.41 -0.73 10.29
C SER A 46 -2.50 0.05 9.34
N VAL A 47 -1.38 -0.55 8.90
CA VAL A 47 -0.43 0.08 7.98
C VAL A 47 -1.07 0.34 6.61
N VAL A 48 -1.81 -0.61 6.03
CA VAL A 48 -2.49 -0.42 4.73
C VAL A 48 -3.55 0.67 4.82
N THR A 49 -4.33 0.68 5.91
CA THR A 49 -5.37 1.71 6.12
C THR A 49 -4.76 3.10 6.29
N ALA A 50 -3.68 3.20 7.08
CA ALA A 50 -2.94 4.44 7.28
C ALA A 50 -2.33 4.97 5.97
N ALA A 51 -1.70 4.09 5.19
CA ALA A 51 -1.13 4.40 3.87
C ALA A 51 -2.18 5.00 2.94
N ARG A 52 -3.34 4.35 2.82
CA ARG A 52 -4.46 4.82 1.99
C ARG A 52 -5.01 6.17 2.44
N GLY A 53 -4.99 6.45 3.74
CA GLY A 53 -5.38 7.74 4.30
C GLY A 53 -4.43 8.90 3.96
N LEU A 54 -3.22 8.63 3.46
CA LEU A 54 -2.27 9.64 3.01
C LEU A 54 -2.41 9.96 1.51
N TYR A 55 -3.08 9.11 0.75
CA TYR A 55 -3.26 9.26 -0.69
C TYR A 55 -4.30 10.32 -1.01
N GLU A 56 -3.99 11.20 -1.96
CA GLU A 56 -4.95 12.19 -2.47
C GLU A 56 -6.00 11.54 -3.39
N PHE A 57 -5.62 10.47 -4.09
CA PHE A 57 -6.45 9.68 -5.00
C PHE A 57 -5.83 8.30 -5.24
N GLN A 58 -6.53 7.37 -5.88
CA GLN A 58 -5.94 6.11 -6.36
C GLN A 58 -6.49 5.78 -7.74
N ASP A 59 -5.71 6.03 -8.78
CA ASP A 59 -6.11 5.77 -10.17
C ASP A 59 -5.56 4.43 -10.65
N PHE A 60 -6.40 3.40 -10.69
CA PHE A 60 -6.00 2.04 -11.01
C PHE A 60 -5.88 1.81 -12.51
N THR A 61 -4.72 1.31 -12.91
CA THR A 61 -4.44 0.84 -14.27
C THR A 61 -4.72 -0.66 -14.43
N TYR A 62 -4.57 -1.43 -13.36
CA TYR A 62 -4.91 -2.85 -13.33
C TYR A 62 -5.28 -3.31 -11.92
N THR A 63 -6.28 -4.18 -11.83
CA THR A 63 -6.55 -5.00 -10.63
C THR A 63 -6.99 -6.38 -11.08
N GLY A 64 -6.43 -7.44 -10.51
CA GLY A 64 -6.84 -8.78 -10.88
C GLY A 64 -5.96 -9.89 -10.33
N ASP A 65 -6.44 -11.12 -10.50
CA ASP A 65 -5.68 -12.32 -10.18
C ASP A 65 -4.48 -12.50 -11.12
N TYR A 66 -3.42 -13.11 -10.60
CA TYR A 66 -2.27 -13.59 -11.37
C TYR A 66 -1.74 -14.90 -10.77
N GLY A 67 -1.30 -15.83 -11.63
CA GLY A 67 -0.93 -17.18 -11.20
C GLY A 67 -2.08 -17.89 -10.46
N ASP A 68 -1.75 -18.93 -9.72
CA ASP A 68 -2.76 -19.75 -9.04
C ASP A 68 -3.30 -19.08 -7.76
N ASN A 69 -2.43 -18.38 -7.03
CA ASN A 69 -2.74 -17.81 -5.71
C ASN A 69 -2.38 -16.32 -5.57
N GLY A 70 -2.09 -15.60 -6.66
CA GLY A 70 -1.65 -14.21 -6.62
C GLY A 70 -2.76 -13.20 -6.95
N PHE A 71 -2.72 -12.02 -6.33
CA PHE A 71 -3.53 -10.86 -6.73
C PHE A 71 -2.65 -9.63 -6.85
N ILE A 72 -2.84 -8.83 -7.90
CA ILE A 72 -2.02 -7.66 -8.19
C ILE A 72 -2.88 -6.43 -8.41
N GLU A 73 -2.41 -5.30 -7.90
CA GLU A 73 -2.96 -3.98 -8.17
C GLU A 73 -1.84 -3.08 -8.70
N GLU A 74 -2.14 -2.29 -9.72
CA GLU A 74 -1.24 -1.25 -10.21
C GLU A 74 -2.01 0.06 -10.34
N TYR A 75 -1.54 1.09 -9.64
CA TYR A 75 -2.20 2.39 -9.61
C TYR A 75 -1.23 3.55 -9.49
N THR A 76 -1.72 4.74 -9.85
CA THR A 76 -1.04 6.01 -9.58
C THR A 76 -1.75 6.74 -8.45
N THR A 77 -0.98 7.37 -7.57
CA THR A 77 -1.46 8.19 -6.45
C THR A 77 -0.55 9.41 -6.26
N ARG A 78 -0.90 10.26 -5.28
CA ARG A 78 -0.12 11.41 -4.87
C ARG A 78 -0.16 11.58 -3.36
N VAL A 79 0.96 12.02 -2.79
CA VAL A 79 1.10 12.36 -1.36
C VAL A 79 1.80 13.71 -1.28
N LYS A 80 1.13 14.70 -0.69
CA LYS A 80 1.66 16.08 -0.54
C LYS A 80 2.18 16.68 -1.84
N GLY A 81 1.46 16.50 -2.95
CA GLY A 81 1.89 16.99 -4.26
C GLY A 81 2.80 16.03 -5.05
N GLU A 82 3.48 15.10 -4.38
CA GLU A 82 4.43 14.18 -5.02
C GLU A 82 3.76 12.93 -5.58
N THR A 83 4.01 12.63 -6.85
CA THR A 83 3.36 11.51 -7.55
C THR A 83 4.06 10.19 -7.23
N LEU A 84 3.25 9.16 -6.98
CA LEU A 84 3.68 7.79 -6.74
C LEU A 84 3.00 6.85 -7.73
N HIS A 85 3.78 5.93 -8.30
CA HIS A 85 3.26 4.74 -8.95
C HIS A 85 3.44 3.56 -8.01
N VAL A 86 2.39 2.76 -7.88
CA VAL A 86 2.30 1.72 -6.86
C VAL A 86 1.96 0.39 -7.52
N VAL A 87 2.73 -0.64 -7.15
CA VAL A 87 2.40 -2.03 -7.45
C VAL A 87 2.20 -2.76 -6.12
N VAL A 88 1.02 -3.34 -5.94
CA VAL A 88 0.69 -4.20 -4.79
C VAL A 88 0.69 -5.63 -5.29
N THR A 89 1.40 -6.52 -4.61
CA THR A 89 1.31 -7.96 -4.84
C THR A 89 0.87 -8.66 -3.56
N VAL A 90 -0.16 -9.49 -3.68
CA VAL A 90 -0.70 -10.34 -2.63
C VAL A 90 -0.45 -11.79 -3.03
N ALA A 91 0.14 -12.57 -2.13
CA ALA A 91 0.17 -14.03 -2.23
C ALA A 91 -0.79 -14.62 -1.19
N ARG A 92 -1.62 -15.54 -1.66
CA ARG A 92 -2.66 -16.18 -0.85
C ARG A 92 -2.22 -17.57 -0.40
N ASN A 93 -2.60 -17.93 0.82
CA ASN A 93 -2.49 -19.31 1.31
C ASN A 93 -3.56 -20.22 0.68
N ALA A 94 -3.55 -21.51 1.04
CA ALA A 94 -4.52 -22.48 0.52
C ALA A 94 -5.99 -22.20 0.92
N ALA A 95 -6.23 -21.39 1.95
CA ALA A 95 -7.56 -20.93 2.35
C ALA A 95 -8.03 -19.70 1.56
N GLY A 96 -7.17 -19.14 0.69
CA GLY A 96 -7.45 -17.93 -0.09
C GLY A 96 -7.22 -16.63 0.69
N GLU A 97 -6.58 -16.69 1.85
CA GLU A 97 -6.25 -15.54 2.70
C GLU A 97 -4.90 -14.95 2.29
N CYS A 98 -4.74 -13.63 2.38
CA CYS A 98 -3.47 -12.94 2.17
C CYS A 98 -2.45 -13.36 3.24
N GLU A 99 -1.41 -14.08 2.83
CA GLU A 99 -0.29 -14.50 3.68
C GLU A 99 0.94 -13.60 3.48
N GLN A 100 1.13 -13.06 2.27
CA GLN A 100 2.22 -12.13 1.98
C GLN A 100 1.72 -10.94 1.18
N LEU A 101 2.02 -9.75 1.68
CA LEU A 101 1.75 -8.48 1.04
C LEU A 101 3.06 -7.76 0.74
N VAL A 102 3.25 -7.32 -0.49
CA VAL A 102 4.34 -6.40 -0.86
C VAL A 102 3.77 -5.20 -1.61
N VAL A 103 4.12 -4.00 -1.17
CA VAL A 103 3.72 -2.74 -1.83
C VAL A 103 4.95 -1.96 -2.27
N ASN A 104 5.12 -1.80 -3.58
CA ASN A 104 6.25 -1.08 -4.18
C ASN A 104 5.82 0.29 -4.67
N HIS A 105 6.33 1.34 -4.03
CA HIS A 105 6.15 2.74 -4.39
C HIS A 105 7.36 3.26 -5.15
N ARG A 106 7.13 4.00 -6.25
CA ARG A 106 8.17 4.68 -7.04
C ARG A 106 7.68 6.06 -7.49
N PRO A 107 8.56 7.04 -7.78
CA PRO A 107 10.02 7.01 -7.68
C PRO A 107 10.55 7.12 -6.23
N ARG A 108 11.86 6.88 -6.05
CA ARG A 108 12.49 6.78 -4.72
C ARG A 108 12.28 8.01 -3.84
N ASN A 109 12.40 9.22 -4.38
CA ASN A 109 12.24 10.46 -3.60
C ASN A 109 10.81 10.59 -3.03
N ALA A 110 9.79 10.37 -3.84
CA ALA A 110 8.39 10.39 -3.40
C ALA A 110 8.10 9.23 -2.42
N MET A 111 8.72 8.06 -2.62
CA MET A 111 8.62 6.94 -1.69
C MET A 111 9.25 7.26 -0.32
N LEU A 112 10.41 7.91 -0.28
CA LEU A 112 11.06 8.32 0.97
C LEU A 112 10.23 9.36 1.72
N LEU A 113 9.61 10.32 1.00
CA LEU A 113 8.63 11.23 1.59
C LEU A 113 7.47 10.45 2.22
N PHE A 114 6.89 9.50 1.48
CA PHE A 114 5.79 8.67 1.97
C PHE A 114 6.19 7.86 3.23
N SER A 115 7.39 7.29 3.27
CA SER A 115 7.92 6.61 4.46
C SER A 115 7.96 7.53 5.68
N ARG A 116 8.47 8.77 5.54
CA ARG A 116 8.50 9.75 6.65
C ARG A 116 7.10 10.17 7.12
N GLU A 117 6.13 10.28 6.21
CA GLU A 117 4.75 10.54 6.58
C GLU A 117 4.11 9.36 7.33
N MET A 118 4.44 8.12 6.97
CA MET A 118 4.04 6.93 7.72
C MET A 118 4.65 6.92 9.12
N HIS A 119 5.94 7.26 9.26
CA HIS A 119 6.58 7.41 10.57
C HIS A 119 5.83 8.42 11.45
N LYS A 120 5.51 9.60 10.92
CA LYS A 120 4.72 10.64 11.62
C LYS A 120 3.33 10.14 12.00
N LYS A 121 2.67 9.41 11.11
CA LYS A 121 1.32 8.85 11.34
C LYS A 121 1.28 7.86 12.50
N PHE A 122 2.36 7.10 12.70
CA PHE A 122 2.49 6.09 13.75
C PHE A 122 3.29 6.55 14.97
N ALA A 123 3.63 7.85 15.07
CA ALA A 123 4.41 8.39 16.18
C ALA A 123 3.82 8.00 17.55
N GLY A 124 4.67 7.51 18.44
CA GLY A 124 4.26 7.00 19.76
C GLY A 124 3.76 5.55 19.76
N THR A 125 3.84 4.84 18.64
CA THR A 125 3.53 3.40 18.55
C THR A 125 4.76 2.61 18.07
N PRO A 126 4.85 1.30 18.38
CA PRO A 126 5.93 0.45 17.84
C PRO A 126 5.96 0.39 16.31
N LEU A 127 4.85 0.70 15.62
CA LEU A 127 4.81 0.70 14.16
C LEU A 127 5.66 1.80 13.53
N ALA A 128 5.95 2.89 14.25
CA ALA A 128 6.78 3.98 13.75
C ALA A 128 8.20 3.50 13.39
N ASP A 129 8.72 2.51 14.11
CA ASP A 129 10.09 2.00 13.96
C ASP A 129 10.31 1.30 12.62
N HIS A 130 9.24 0.92 11.91
CA HIS A 130 9.32 0.33 10.57
C HIS A 130 9.53 1.36 9.46
N PHE A 131 9.42 2.65 9.74
CA PHE A 131 9.43 3.71 8.74
C PHE A 131 10.57 4.69 8.97
N LEU A 132 11.01 5.35 7.89
CA LEU A 132 12.08 6.33 7.94
C LEU A 132 11.69 7.54 8.81
N ALA A 133 12.44 7.81 9.88
CA ALA A 133 12.28 9.05 10.66
C ALA A 133 12.77 10.27 9.85
N ASP A 134 12.35 11.49 10.21
CA ASP A 134 12.96 12.71 9.64
C ASP A 134 14.47 12.75 9.97
N GLU A 135 15.30 13.27 9.06
CA GLU A 135 16.72 13.48 9.36
C GLU A 135 16.83 14.56 10.44
N SER A 136 17.55 14.23 11.51
CA SER A 136 17.90 15.15 12.61
C SER A 136 18.87 16.23 12.16
#